data_AF-A0A3D0I828-F1
#
_entry.id   AF-A0A3D0I828-F1
#
_cell.length_a   1.000
_cell.length_b   1.000
_cell.length_c   1.000
_cell.angle_alpha   90.00
_cell.angle_beta   90.00
_cell.angle_gamma   90.00
#
_symmetry.space_group_name_H-M   'P 1'
#
loop_
_entity.id
_entity.type
_entity.pdbx_description
1 polymer ?
#
loop_
_entity_poly.entity_id
_entity_poly.type
_entity_poly.pdbx_seq_one_letter_code
_entity_poly.pdbx_strand_id
1 'polypeptide(L)'
;MKRFMTAVASVLVALLVLAAGCKGGEPKEASGTPPVAVVRPGRGVMTRSITLPGDLVGLYESALHAKVTGYLKTISVDKGDWVKKGQLLAEIEVPE
;
A
#
# COMPACT_ATOMS: atom_id res chain seq x y z
N MET A 1 30.20 -21.51 83.08
CA MET A 1 29.85 -22.63 82.16
C MET A 1 28.68 -22.31 81.21
N LYS A 2 27.66 -21.52 81.60
CA LYS A 2 26.49 -21.20 80.75
C LYS A 2 26.76 -20.29 79.52
N ARG A 3 27.81 -19.46 79.55
CA ARG A 3 28.19 -18.52 78.45
C ARG A 3 28.91 -19.18 77.27
N PHE A 4 29.61 -20.30 77.50
CA PHE A 4 30.23 -21.08 76.43
C PHE A 4 29.19 -21.88 75.63
N MET A 5 28.17 -22.41 76.31
CA MET A 5 27.11 -23.20 75.67
C MET A 5 26.26 -22.36 74.69
N THR A 6 25.96 -21.10 75.02
CA THR A 6 25.19 -20.20 74.17
C THR A 6 25.97 -19.73 72.94
N ALA A 7 27.29 -19.60 73.04
CA ALA A 7 28.16 -19.22 71.92
C ALA A 7 28.37 -20.39 70.94
N VAL A 8 28.47 -21.63 71.44
CA VAL A 8 28.53 -22.82 70.58
C VAL A 8 27.20 -23.03 69.86
N ALA A 9 26.07 -22.82 70.54
CA ALA A 9 24.74 -22.95 69.92
C ALA A 9 24.50 -21.90 68.82
N SER A 10 24.91 -20.64 69.01
CA SER A 10 24.75 -19.60 67.98
C SER A 10 25.65 -19.83 66.77
N VAL A 11 26.88 -20.31 66.98
CA VAL A 11 27.79 -20.69 65.89
C VAL A 11 27.26 -21.90 65.12
N LEU A 12 26.71 -22.91 65.81
CA LEU A 12 26.16 -24.10 65.16
C LEU A 12 24.93 -23.77 64.30
N VAL A 13 24.05 -22.87 64.80
CA VAL A 13 22.87 -22.41 64.04
C VAL A 13 23.29 -21.57 62.84
N ALA A 14 24.29 -20.68 62.98
CA ALA A 14 24.81 -19.90 61.87
C ALA A 14 25.45 -20.77 60.78
N LEU A 15 26.19 -21.82 61.18
CA LEU A 15 26.81 -22.77 60.25
C LEU A 15 25.76 -23.59 59.47
N LEU A 16 24.66 -23.97 60.14
CA LEU A 16 23.53 -24.67 59.52
C LEU A 16 22.77 -23.82 58.50
N VAL A 17 22.63 -22.51 58.76
CA VAL A 17 21.99 -21.57 57.83
C VAL A 17 22.85 -21.31 56.60
N LEU A 18 24.19 -21.27 56.72
CA LEU A 18 25.08 -21.17 55.56
C LEU A 18 25.07 -22.44 54.70
N ALA A 19 24.93 -23.63 55.30
CA ALA A 19 24.91 -24.89 54.56
C ALA A 19 23.61 -25.13 53.75
N ALA A 20 22.50 -24.48 54.12
CA ALA A 20 21.22 -24.61 53.42
C ALA A 20 21.08 -23.69 52.18
N GLY A 21 22.07 -22.83 51.90
CA GLY A 21 22.03 -21.83 50.82
C GLY A 21 22.48 -22.30 49.44
N CYS A 22 23.07 -23.50 49.30
CA CYS A 22 23.52 -24.01 48.00
C CYS A 22 22.40 -24.77 47.26
N LYS A 23 21.47 -24.04 46.66
CA LYS A 23 20.72 -24.54 45.51
C LYS A 23 21.53 -24.21 44.25
N GLY A 24 22.41 -25.13 43.86
CA GLY A 24 23.05 -25.09 42.55
C GLY A 24 21.97 -25.17 41.48
N GLY A 25 21.81 -24.09 40.70
CA GLY A 25 20.95 -24.10 39.53
C GLY A 25 21.55 -25.04 38.49
N GLU A 26 20.80 -26.08 38.11
CA GLU A 26 21.14 -26.92 36.98
C GLU A 26 21.23 -26.04 35.72
N PRO A 27 22.29 -26.15 34.90
CA PRO A 27 22.28 -25.56 33.58
C PRO A 27 21.26 -26.35 32.77
N LYS A 28 20.06 -25.78 32.59
CA LYS A 28 19.11 -26.27 31.62
C LYS A 28 19.74 -26.02 30.25
N GLU A 29 20.41 -27.04 29.70
CA GLU A 29 20.85 -27.03 28.31
C GLU A 29 19.66 -26.57 27.46
N ALA A 30 19.84 -25.43 26.79
CA ALA A 30 18.91 -24.97 25.78
C ALA A 30 19.00 -25.96 24.62
N SER A 31 18.22 -27.03 24.72
CA SER A 31 18.11 -28.05 23.70
C SER A 31 17.38 -27.46 22.50
N GLY A 32 18.13 -27.33 21.40
CA GLY A 32 17.61 -27.12 20.06
C GLY A 32 17.58 -25.66 19.62
N THR A 33 18.18 -25.38 18.46
CA THR A 33 17.89 -24.18 17.69
C THR A 33 16.38 -24.09 17.47
N PRO A 34 15.73 -22.95 17.73
CA PRO A 34 14.29 -22.83 17.54
C PRO A 34 13.93 -23.17 16.10
N PRO A 35 12.95 -24.04 15.86
CA PRO A 35 12.57 -24.41 14.51
C PRO A 35 12.02 -23.18 13.77
N VAL A 36 12.50 -22.95 12.55
CA VAL A 36 12.05 -21.86 11.69
C VAL A 36 11.34 -22.43 10.46
N ALA A 37 10.21 -21.81 10.11
CA ALA A 37 9.51 -22.14 8.88
C ALA A 37 10.25 -21.51 7.69
N VAL A 38 10.58 -22.33 6.70
CA VAL A 38 11.23 -21.88 5.46
C VAL A 38 10.42 -22.33 4.24
N VAL A 39 10.47 -21.54 3.17
CA VAL A 39 9.89 -21.87 1.88
C VAL A 39 10.94 -21.65 0.78
N ARG A 40 10.93 -22.50 -0.25
CA ARG A 40 11.77 -22.31 -1.44
C ARG A 40 11.05 -21.38 -2.42
N PRO A 41 11.59 -20.20 -2.75
CA PRO A 41 10.96 -19.33 -3.73
C PRO A 41 10.95 -20.00 -5.10
N GLY A 42 9.76 -20.12 -5.68
CA GLY A 42 9.57 -20.59 -7.06
C GLY A 42 9.66 -19.42 -8.05
N ARG A 43 10.11 -19.72 -9.26
CA ARG A 43 9.99 -18.77 -10.39
C ARG A 43 8.62 -18.97 -11.04
N GLY A 44 7.93 -17.88 -11.31
CA GLY A 44 6.66 -17.85 -12.03
C GLY A 44 6.52 -16.52 -12.75
N VAL A 45 5.63 -16.48 -13.73
CA VAL A 45 5.30 -15.21 -14.39
C VAL A 45 4.47 -14.38 -13.42
N MET A 46 4.96 -13.17 -13.13
CA MET A 46 4.29 -12.19 -12.28
C MET A 46 3.85 -11.02 -13.16
N THR A 47 2.57 -10.95 -13.47
CA THR A 47 2.00 -9.83 -14.23
C THR A 47 1.33 -8.87 -13.26
N ARG A 48 1.71 -7.60 -13.34
CA ARG A 48 1.07 -6.50 -12.61
C ARG A 48 0.36 -5.59 -13.61
N SER A 49 -0.96 -5.55 -13.54
CA SER A 49 -1.77 -4.59 -14.29
C SER A 49 -2.15 -3.40 -13.41
N ILE A 50 -2.32 -2.24 -14.04
CA ILE A 50 -2.86 -1.04 -13.41
C ILE A 50 -3.97 -0.49 -14.31
N THR A 51 -5.02 0.05 -13.69
CA THR A 51 -6.15 0.69 -14.40
C THR A 51 -5.97 2.19 -14.32
N LEU A 52 -5.90 2.85 -15.46
CA LEU A 52 -5.81 4.30 -15.56
C LEU A 52 -7.02 4.85 -16.30
N PRO A 53 -7.57 6.00 -15.89
CA PRO A 53 -8.54 6.71 -16.70
C PRO A 53 -7.87 7.25 -17.97
N GLY A 54 -8.64 7.33 -19.05
CA GLY A 54 -8.20 7.92 -20.31
C GLY A 54 -9.41 8.21 -21.19
N ASP A 55 -9.32 9.29 -21.95
CA ASP A 55 -10.37 9.73 -22.86
C ASP A 55 -9.92 9.57 -24.32
N LEU A 56 -10.88 9.33 -25.20
CA LEU A 56 -10.65 9.30 -26.64
C LEU A 56 -10.94 10.67 -27.24
N VAL A 57 -10.03 11.16 -28.07
CA VAL A 57 -10.14 12.43 -28.78
C VAL A 57 -9.98 12.22 -30.28
N GLY A 58 -10.55 13.11 -31.08
CA GLY A 58 -10.35 13.06 -32.53
C GLY A 58 -8.89 13.35 -32.87
N LEU A 59 -8.34 12.61 -33.84
CA LEU A 59 -7.00 12.93 -34.37
C LEU A 59 -7.00 14.31 -35.07
N TYR A 60 -8.13 14.65 -35.69
CA TYR A 60 -8.37 15.94 -36.33
C TYR A 60 -9.74 16.47 -35.90
N GLU A 61 -9.75 17.71 -35.44
CA GLU A 61 -10.97 18.42 -35.04
C GLU A 61 -10.97 19.81 -35.66
N SER A 62 -12.15 20.33 -35.99
CA SER A 62 -12.30 21.67 -36.54
C SER A 62 -13.53 22.31 -35.93
N ALA A 63 -13.29 23.26 -35.02
CA ALA A 63 -14.35 24.09 -34.47
C ALA A 63 -14.81 25.08 -35.56
N LEU A 64 -16.09 25.02 -35.90
CA LEU A 64 -16.69 25.92 -36.89
C LEU A 64 -17.34 27.09 -36.18
N HIS A 65 -17.00 28.30 -36.62
CA HIS A 65 -17.58 29.55 -36.14
C HIS A 65 -18.03 30.39 -37.33
N ALA A 66 -19.11 31.15 -37.13
CA ALA A 66 -19.55 32.11 -38.13
C ALA A 66 -18.50 33.23 -38.26
N LYS A 67 -18.15 33.58 -39.50
CA LYS A 67 -17.20 34.66 -39.79
C LYS A 67 -17.79 36.04 -39.49
N VAL A 68 -19.10 36.17 -39.63
CA VAL A 68 -19.85 37.42 -39.46
C VAL A 68 -20.97 37.21 -38.46
N THR A 69 -21.37 38.27 -37.78
CA THR A 69 -22.55 38.27 -36.91
C THR A 69 -23.81 38.36 -37.77
N GLY A 70 -24.75 37.46 -37.54
CA GLY A 70 -26.02 37.41 -38.25
C GLY A 70 -26.95 36.35 -37.66
N TYR A 71 -28.09 36.16 -38.30
CA TYR A 71 -29.08 35.16 -37.91
C TYR A 71 -28.87 33.87 -38.71
N LEU A 72 -29.02 32.73 -38.03
CA LEU A 72 -28.97 31.44 -38.70
C LEU A 72 -30.27 31.22 -39.47
N LYS A 73 -30.18 31.19 -40.80
CA LYS A 73 -31.34 31.03 -41.68
C LYS A 73 -31.67 29.56 -41.91
N THR A 74 -30.66 28.77 -42.26
CA THR A 74 -30.81 27.32 -42.49
C THR A 74 -29.59 26.53 -42.03
N ILE A 75 -29.80 25.26 -41.66
CA ILE A 75 -28.76 24.25 -41.48
C ILE A 75 -29.09 23.10 -42.44
N SER A 76 -28.14 22.73 -43.29
CA SER A 76 -28.31 21.72 -44.35
C SER A 76 -27.83 20.32 -43.96
N VAL A 77 -27.30 20.15 -42.74
CA VAL A 77 -26.70 18.91 -42.25
C VAL A 77 -27.16 18.62 -40.82
N ASP A 78 -27.18 17.34 -40.44
CA ASP A 78 -27.49 16.91 -39.08
C ASP A 78 -26.25 16.31 -38.38
N LYS A 79 -26.36 16.12 -37.07
CA LYS A 79 -25.32 15.53 -36.23
C LYS A 79 -25.08 14.07 -36.65
N GLY A 80 -23.85 13.80 -37.07
CA GLY A 80 -23.41 12.46 -37.49
C GLY A 80 -23.31 12.31 -39.01
N ASP A 81 -23.74 13.31 -39.78
CA ASP A 81 -23.59 13.29 -41.22
C ASP A 81 -22.13 13.43 -41.65
N TRP A 82 -21.78 12.71 -42.72
CA TRP A 82 -20.48 12.85 -43.37
C TRP A 82 -20.48 14.05 -44.29
N VAL A 83 -19.51 14.94 -44.12
CA VAL A 83 -19.37 16.16 -44.92
C VAL A 83 -18.05 16.19 -45.68
N LYS A 84 -18.02 16.89 -46.81
CA LYS A 84 -16.82 17.08 -47.63
C LYS A 84 -16.28 18.50 -47.48
N LYS A 85 -15.00 18.68 -47.81
CA LYS A 85 -14.36 20.00 -47.84
C LYS A 85 -15.12 20.93 -48.79
N GLY A 86 -15.51 22.10 -48.30
CA GLY A 86 -16.22 23.13 -49.08
C GLY A 86 -17.73 22.91 -49.20
N GLN A 87 -18.30 21.89 -48.57
CA GLN A 87 -19.75 21.68 -48.52
C GLN A 87 -20.43 22.79 -47.71
N LEU A 88 -21.56 23.29 -48.20
CA LEU A 88 -22.40 24.24 -47.47
C LEU A 88 -23.05 23.51 -46.28
N LEU A 89 -22.79 24.00 -45.07
CA LEU A 89 -23.33 23.43 -43.83
C LEU A 89 -24.50 24.24 -43.28
N ALA A 90 -24.41 25.57 -43.35
CA ALA A 90 -25.42 26.49 -42.84
C ALA A 90 -25.37 27.83 -43.60
N GLU A 91 -26.52 28.50 -43.68
CA GLU A 91 -26.67 29.84 -44.25
C GLU A 91 -26.90 30.85 -43.12
N ILE A 92 -26.10 31.91 -43.10
CA ILE A 92 -26.24 33.03 -42.15
C ILE A 92 -26.75 34.24 -42.92
N GLU A 93 -27.85 34.82 -42.44
CA GLU A 93 -28.46 36.03 -42.98
C GLU A 93 -28.08 37.23 -42.09
N VAL A 94 -27.52 38.27 -42.71
CA VAL A 94 -27.17 39.52 -42.02
C VAL A 94 -28.17 40.58 -42.45
N PRO A 95 -29.04 41.09 -41.56
CA PRO A 95 -30.12 41.99 -41.92
C PRO A 95 -29.69 43.47 -42.04
N GLU A 96 -28.44 43.73 -42.38
CA GLU A 96 -27.85 45.07 -42.56
C GLU A 96 -27.47 45.29 -44.04
#